data_AF-A0A550H925-F1
#
_entry.id   AF-A0A550H925-F1
#
_cell.length_a   1.000
_cell.length_b   1.000
_cell.length_c   1.000
_cell.angle_alpha   90.00
_cell.angle_beta   90.00
_cell.angle_gamma   90.00
#
_symmetry.space_group_name_H-M   'P 1'
#
loop_
_entity.id
_entity.type
_entity.pdbx_description
1 polymer ?
#
loop_
_entity_poly.entity_id
_entity_poly.type
_entity_poly.pdbx_seq_one_letter_code
_entity_poly.pdbx_strand_id
1 'polypeptide(L)' 'MTIIIDDAGTGDLLYGAVIGAYRDSTNEFTYEVIDVKYFKANFFSRKAYLTQASKIVSKLLAQ' A
#
# COMPACT_ATOMS: atom_id res chain seq x y z
N MET A 1 7.61 13.33 15.33
CA MET A 1 7.33 13.09 13.90
C MET A 1 6.55 11.81 13.81
N THR A 2 5.35 11.89 13.27
CA THR A 2 4.45 10.74 13.10
C THR A 2 4.16 10.57 11.62
N ILE A 3 4.25 9.33 11.15
CA ILE A 3 3.78 8.97 9.82
C ILE A 3 2.58 8.06 10.03
N ILE A 4 1.43 8.45 9.48
CA ILE A 4 0.20 7.68 9.51
C ILE A 4 0.13 6.87 8.21
N ILE A 5 -0.01 5.56 8.34
CA ILE A 5 -0.16 4.63 7.21
C ILE A 5 -1.57 4.08 7.24
N ASP A 6 -2.24 4.09 6.09
CA ASP A 6 -3.58 3.54 5.92
C ASP A 6 -3.73 2.85 4.56
N ASP A 7 -4.62 1.87 4.48
CA ASP A 7 -4.95 1.18 3.23
C ASP A 7 -6.38 1.42 2.78
N ALA A 8 -6.61 1.48 1.47
CA ALA A 8 -7.94 1.66 0.89
C ALA A 8 -8.16 0.77 -0.33
N GLY A 9 -9.35 0.18 -0.42
CA GLY A 9 -9.80 -0.57 -1.59
C GLY A 9 -9.24 -1.99 -1.70
N THR A 10 -9.09 -2.75 -0.62
CA THR A 10 -8.52 -4.11 -0.62
C THR A 10 -9.10 -5.02 -1.74
N GLY A 11 -8.36 -5.14 -2.85
CA GLY A 11 -8.74 -5.96 -4.01
C GLY A 11 -9.74 -5.31 -4.97
N ASP A 12 -9.85 -3.99 -5.00
CA ASP A 12 -10.69 -3.27 -5.97
C ASP A 12 -10.27 -3.55 -7.42
N LEU A 13 -11.26 -3.66 -8.32
CA LEU A 13 -11.03 -4.04 -9.72
C LEU A 13 -10.34 -2.95 -10.54
N LEU A 14 -10.42 -1.68 -10.13
CA LEU A 14 -9.83 -0.58 -10.87
C LEU A 14 -8.31 -0.59 -10.71
N TYR A 15 -7.81 -0.73 -9.47
CA TYR A 15 -6.38 -0.55 -9.19
C TYR A 15 -5.77 -1.56 -8.20
N GLY A 16 -6.57 -2.32 -7.45
CA GLY A 16 -6.10 -3.11 -6.32
C GLY A 16 -6.24 -2.31 -5.03
N ALA A 17 -5.20 -2.25 -4.18
CA ALA A 17 -5.26 -1.54 -2.89
C ALA A 17 -4.29 -0.36 -2.84
N VAL A 18 -4.75 0.81 -2.45
CA VAL A 18 -3.92 1.99 -2.19
C VAL A 18 -3.30 1.88 -0.81
N ILE A 19 -2.03 2.25 -0.67
CA ILE A 19 -1.33 2.42 0.61
C ILE A 19 -0.90 3.89 0.70
N GLY A 20 -1.53 4.63 1.59
CA GLY A 20 -1.24 6.04 1.84
C GLY A 20 -0.24 6.23 2.98
N ALA A 21 0.57 7.28 2.89
CA ALA A 21 1.39 7.78 3.97
C ALA A 21 1.17 9.28 4.15
N TYR A 22 0.80 9.68 5.36
CA TYR A 22 0.64 11.08 5.76
C TYR A 22 1.67 11.45 6.82
N ARG A 23 2.45 12.51 6.58
CA ARG A 23 3.45 13.03 7.52
C ARG A 23 2.92 14.26 8.25
N ASP A 24 2.76 14.16 9.57
CA ASP A 24 2.21 15.24 10.39
C ASP A 24 3.07 16.51 10.40
N SER A 25 4.38 16.36 10.34
CA SER A 25 5.33 17.48 10.46
C SER A 25 5.38 18.37 9.21
N THR A 26 5.06 17.83 8.03
CA THR A 26 5.08 18.57 6.76
C THR A 26 3.70 18.73 6.12
N ASN A 27 2.68 18.04 6.66
CA ASN A 27 1.34 17.89 6.07
C ASN A 27 1.39 17.32 4.63
N GLU A 28 2.42 16.54 4.31
CA GLU A 28 2.57 15.90 3.01
C GLU A 28 1.86 14.55 3.00
N PHE A 29 1.17 14.28 1.89
CA PHE A 29 0.53 13.02 1.59
C PHE A 29 1.16 12.42 0.33
N THR A 30 1.52 11.14 0.41
CA THR A 30 2.01 10.34 -0.72
C THR A 30 1.36 8.96 -0.67
N TYR A 31 1.32 8.25 -1.79
CA TYR A 31 0.71 6.93 -1.84
C TYR A 31 1.33 6.07 -2.93
N GLU A 32 1.17 4.76 -2.79
CA GLU A 32 1.36 3.80 -3.87
C GLU A 32 0.23 2.78 -3.90
N VAL A 33 0.27 1.89 -4.89
CA VAL A 33 -0.79 0.92 -5.16
C VAL A 33 -0.23 -0.49 -5.20
N ILE A 34 -0.84 -1.39 -4.43
CA ILE A 34 -0.72 -2.82 -4.62
C ILE A 34 -1.60 -3.20 -5.82
N ASP A 35 -0.96 -3.50 -6.93
CA ASP A 35 -1.61 -3.94 -8.17
C ASP A 35 -2.63 -5.06 -7.94
N VAL A 36 -3.83 -4.91 -8.55
CA VAL A 36 -4.95 -5.87 -8.47
C VAL A 36 -4.55 -7.32 -8.76
N LYS A 37 -3.50 -7.57 -9.56
CA LYS A 37 -3.00 -8.93 -9.84
C LYS A 37 -2.63 -9.70 -8.56
N TYR A 38 -2.18 -9.02 -7.52
CA TYR A 38 -1.82 -9.66 -6.24
C TYR A 38 -3.03 -10.15 -5.45
N PHE A 39 -4.23 -9.71 -5.83
CA PHE A 39 -5.51 -10.16 -5.29
C PHE A 39 -6.18 -11.25 -6.14
N LYS A 40 -5.53 -11.71 -7.23
CA LYS A 40 -6.00 -12.84 -8.04
C LYS A 40 -5.50 -14.17 -7.47
N ALA A 41 -6.27 -15.25 -7.69
CA ALA A 41 -6.11 -16.56 -7.04
C ALA A 41 -4.65 -17.08 -6.91
N ASN A 42 -3.84 -17.02 -7.97
CA ASN A 42 -2.46 -17.51 -7.96
C ASN A 42 -1.56 -16.76 -6.95
N PHE A 43 -1.71 -15.43 -6.85
CA PHE A 43 -0.91 -14.58 -5.96
C PHE A 43 -1.53 -14.46 -4.57
N PHE A 44 -2.86 -14.38 -4.51
CA PHE A 44 -3.60 -14.20 -3.27
C PHE A 44 -3.50 -15.44 -2.36
N SER A 45 -3.57 -16.65 -2.93
CA SER A 45 -3.37 -17.90 -2.17
C SER A 45 -2.02 -17.97 -1.46
N ARG A 46 -1.01 -17.28 -2.00
CA ARG A 46 0.34 -17.16 -1.43
C ARG A 46 0.52 -15.91 -0.55
N LYS A 47 -0.54 -15.14 -0.35
CA LYS A 47 -0.55 -13.85 0.34
C LYS A 47 0.50 -12.86 -0.18
N ALA A 48 0.77 -12.89 -1.49
CA ALA A 48 1.83 -12.07 -2.09
C ALA A 48 1.59 -10.55 -1.93
N TYR A 49 0.34 -10.13 -1.74
CA TYR A 49 -0.02 -8.75 -1.43
C TYR A 49 0.63 -8.23 -0.13
N LEU A 50 0.87 -9.09 0.88
CA LEU A 50 1.55 -8.70 2.12
C LEU A 50 3.00 -8.29 1.87
N THR A 51 3.71 -9.03 1.00
CA THR A 51 5.08 -8.68 0.60
C THR A 51 5.11 -7.35 -0.15
N GLN A 52 4.11 -7.07 -0.98
CA GLN A 52 4.02 -5.79 -1.68
C GLN A 52 3.69 -4.64 -0.74
N ALA A 53 2.75 -4.83 0.19
CA ALA A 53 2.44 -3.85 1.22
C ALA A 53 3.69 -3.48 2.03
N SER A 54 4.45 -4.48 2.50
CA SER A 54 5.70 -4.25 3.24
C SER A 54 6.74 -3.48 2.43
N LYS A 55 6.91 -3.78 1.14
CA LYS A 55 7.82 -3.04 0.25
C LYS A 55 7.38 -1.59 0.06
N ILE A 56 6.10 -1.37 -0.19
CA ILE A 56 5.54 -0.02 -0.36
C ILE A 56 5.72 0.79 0.91
N VAL A 57 5.31 0.27 2.07
CA VAL A 57 5.47 0.96 3.36
C VAL A 57 6.95 1.28 3.62
N SER A 58 7.86 0.34 3.38
CA SER A 58 9.30 0.59 3.54
C SER A 58 9.81 1.72 2.64
N LYS A 59 9.31 1.79 1.40
CA LYS A 59 9.65 2.87 0.46
C LYS A 59 9.08 4.21 0.89
N LEU A 60 7.83 4.25 1.36
CA LEU A 60 7.17 5.48 1.82
C LEU A 60 7.83 6.03 3.09
N LEU A 61 8.31 5.16 3.99
CA LEU A 61 9.03 5.57 5.20
C LEU A 61 10.46 6.06 4.95
N ALA A 62 11.07 5.70 3.81
CA ALA A 62 12.42 6.11 3.43
C ALA A 62 12.48 7.47 2.71
N GLN A 63 11.32 8.06 2.42
CA GLN A 63 11.17 9.42 1.89
C GLN A 63 11.18 10.43 3.03
#